data_AF-A0A937ZLW2-F1
#
_entry.id   AF-A0A937ZLW2-F1
#
_cell.length_a   1.000
_cell.length_b   1.000
_cell.length_c   1.000
_cell.angle_alpha   90.00
_cell.angle_beta   90.00
_cell.angle_gamma   90.00
#
_symmetry.space_group_name_H-M   'P 1'
#
loop_
_entity.id
_entity.type
_entity.pdbx_description
1 polymer ?
#
loop_
_entity_poly.entity_id
_entity_poly.type
_entity_poly.pdbx_seq_one_letter_code
_entity_poly.pdbx_strand_id
1 'polypeptide(L)'
;MARRFPLRFDHASRRQSPDDWPIVIGYLSHDFRDHPLGHLVRRMFALHDRQHFRINVYSYSPGDRHGIQKAIAEGADSFSEIRELGHSAAADRIHADGVDILVELTGWTAQHHHEIVAQRPAPV
;
A
#
# COMPACT_ATOMS: atom_id res chain seq x y z
N MET A 1 6.45 -32.09 4.64
CA MET A 1 5.23 -31.34 5.03
C MET A 1 5.62 -29.90 5.32
N ALA A 2 5.08 -28.91 4.58
CA ALA A 2 5.34 -27.50 4.86
C ALA A 2 4.57 -27.08 6.12
N ARG A 3 5.26 -26.61 7.17
CA ARG A 3 4.60 -25.99 8.33
C ARG A 3 3.92 -24.71 7.85
N ARG A 4 2.59 -24.67 7.93
CA ARG A 4 1.81 -23.46 7.68
C ARG A 4 1.89 -22.62 8.96
N PHE A 5 2.69 -21.55 8.95
CA PHE A 5 2.68 -20.58 10.03
C PHE A 5 1.31 -19.89 10.09
N PRO A 6 0.73 -19.68 11.28
CA PRO A 6 -0.53 -18.96 11.40
C PRO A 6 -0.37 -17.54 10.85
N LEU A 7 -1.38 -17.06 10.12
CA LEU A 7 -1.40 -15.68 9.64
C LEU A 7 -1.51 -14.74 10.84
N ARG A 8 -0.78 -13.61 10.78
CA ARG A 8 -0.87 -12.55 11.79
C ARG A 8 -2.24 -11.88 11.78
N PHE A 9 -2.84 -11.78 10.59
CA PHE A 9 -4.10 -11.10 10.35
C PHE A 9 -5.16 -12.10 9.87
N ASP A 10 -6.38 -11.93 10.37
CA ASP A 10 -7.54 -12.63 9.84
C ASP A 10 -8.12 -11.87 8.65
N HIS A 11 -8.29 -12.58 7.54
CA HIS A 11 -8.88 -12.04 6.32
C HIS A 11 -10.21 -12.71 5.97
N ALA A 12 -10.69 -13.67 6.76
CA ALA A 12 -11.87 -14.46 6.45
C ALA A 12 -13.16 -13.61 6.36
N SER A 13 -13.17 -12.47 7.04
CA SER A 13 -14.28 -11.51 7.02
C SER A 13 -14.19 -10.46 5.91
N ARG A 14 -13.10 -10.45 5.12
CA ARG A 14 -12.90 -9.49 4.03
C ARG A 14 -13.76 -9.88 2.83
N ARG A 15 -14.44 -8.87 2.26
CA ARG A 15 -15.29 -8.95 1.06
C ARG A 15 -16.16 -10.21 1.02
N GLN A 16 -17.28 -10.15 1.73
CA GLN A 16 -18.22 -11.26 1.87
C GLN A 16 -19.08 -11.44 0.61
N SER A 17 -19.18 -10.40 -0.23
CA SER A 17 -19.90 -10.41 -1.50
C SER A 17 -19.01 -9.97 -2.67
N PRO A 18 -19.22 -10.51 -3.89
CA PRO A 18 -18.64 -9.97 -5.12
C PRO A 18 -18.98 -8.48 -5.36
N ASP A 19 -20.08 -8.01 -4.78
CA ASP A 19 -20.57 -6.64 -4.90
C ASP A 19 -20.06 -5.70 -3.80
N ASP A 20 -19.15 -6.17 -2.93
CA ASP A 20 -18.49 -5.35 -1.91
C ASP A 20 -17.45 -4.45 -2.58
N TRP A 21 -17.96 -3.36 -3.16
CA TRP A 21 -17.21 -2.26 -3.77
C TRP A 21 -17.21 -1.03 -2.85
N PRO A 22 -16.18 -0.17 -2.94
CA PRO A 22 -14.99 -0.30 -3.78
C PRO A 22 -13.95 -1.29 -3.21
N ILE A 23 -13.16 -1.93 -4.07
CA ILE A 23 -11.96 -2.68 -3.66
C ILE A 23 -10.90 -1.70 -3.17
N VAL A 24 -10.34 -1.95 -1.99
CA VAL A 24 -9.28 -1.11 -1.43
C VAL A 24 -7.91 -1.61 -1.89
N ILE A 25 -7.23 -0.82 -2.73
CA ILE A 25 -5.85 -1.10 -3.17
C ILE A 25 -4.89 -0.24 -2.35
N GLY A 26 -3.95 -0.90 -1.68
CA GLY A 26 -2.82 -0.28 -1.03
C GLY A 26 -1.59 -0.32 -1.94
N TYR A 27 -0.99 0.84 -2.24
CA TYR A 27 0.29 0.92 -2.92
C TYR A 27 1.40 1.26 -1.94
N LEU A 28 2.45 0.45 -1.95
CA LEU A 28 3.54 0.51 -1.00
C LEU A 28 4.85 0.80 -1.72
N SER A 29 5.55 1.87 -1.36
CA SER A 29 6.90 2.11 -1.90
C SER A 29 7.75 3.09 -1.09
N HIS A 30 9.06 2.85 -1.10
CA HIS A 30 10.05 3.85 -0.72
C HIS A 30 10.23 4.96 -1.78
N ASP A 31 9.78 4.73 -3.01
CA ASP A 31 10.14 5.54 -4.17
C ASP A 31 9.06 6.53 -4.63
N PHE A 32 8.05 6.78 -3.79
CA PHE A 32 7.07 7.86 -3.99
C PHE A 32 7.69 9.24 -3.68
N ARG A 33 8.66 9.63 -4.50
CA ARG A 33 9.43 10.89 -4.44
C ARG A 33 9.99 11.19 -5.84
N ASP A 34 10.87 12.18 -5.95
CA ASP A 34 11.68 12.40 -7.15
C ASP A 34 12.63 11.20 -7.39
N HIS A 35 12.10 10.21 -8.11
CA HIS A 35 12.69 8.91 -8.41
C HIS A 35 12.04 8.34 -9.68
N PRO A 36 12.74 7.53 -10.51
CA PRO A 36 12.16 6.98 -11.74
C PRO A 36 10.79 6.33 -11.55
N LEU A 37 10.59 5.49 -10.52
CA LEU A 37 9.28 4.92 -10.21
C LEU A 37 8.23 6.02 -9.97
N GLY A 38 8.52 6.98 -9.09
CA GLY A 38 7.62 8.10 -8.79
C GLY A 38 7.20 8.86 -10.03
N HIS A 39 8.11 9.12 -10.97
CA HIS A 39 7.78 9.74 -12.25
C HIS A 39 6.81 8.91 -13.10
N LEU A 40 6.99 7.59 -13.13
CA LEU A 40 6.15 6.66 -13.88
C LEU A 40 4.73 6.58 -13.30
N VAL A 41 4.61 6.46 -11.98
CA VAL A 41 3.32 6.13 -11.35
C VAL A 41 2.53 7.34 -10.88
N ARG A 42 3.10 8.56 -10.80
CA ARG A 42 2.43 9.72 -10.15
C ARG A 42 1.02 10.03 -10.62
N ARG A 43 0.70 9.79 -11.90
CA ARG A 43 -0.64 10.02 -12.46
C ARG A 43 -1.55 8.80 -12.38
N MET A 44 -0.98 7.61 -12.23
CA MET A 44 -1.73 6.34 -12.21
C MET A 44 -2.78 6.32 -11.09
N PHE A 45 -2.43 6.83 -9.90
CA PHE A 45 -3.32 6.83 -8.75
C PHE A 45 -4.64 7.57 -9.05
N ALA A 46 -4.56 8.75 -9.69
CA ALA A 46 -5.72 9.55 -10.04
C ALA A 46 -6.60 8.93 -11.14
N LEU A 47 -6.07 7.95 -11.89
CA LEU A 47 -6.75 7.36 -13.04
C LEU A 47 -7.58 6.11 -12.72
N HIS A 48 -7.54 5.61 -11.47
CA HIS A 48 -8.43 4.49 -11.10
C HIS A 48 -9.89 4.94 -11.04
N ASP A 49 -10.79 4.07 -11.48
CA ASP A 49 -12.22 4.28 -11.35
C ASP A 49 -12.65 4.18 -9.89
N ARG A 50 -13.04 5.32 -9.30
CA ARG A 50 -13.44 5.43 -7.89
C ARG A 50 -14.78 4.78 -7.56
N GLN A 51 -15.57 4.39 -8.56
CA GLN A 51 -16.74 3.56 -8.33
C GLN A 51 -16.35 2.12 -7.94
N HIS A 52 -15.20 1.65 -8.43
CA HIS A 52 -14.73 0.29 -8.23
C HIS A 52 -13.49 0.22 -7.32
N PHE A 53 -12.71 1.28 -7.17
CA PHE A 53 -11.44 1.23 -6.43
C PHE A 53 -11.26 2.40 -5.49
N ARG A 54 -10.84 2.10 -4.27
CA ARG A 54 -10.29 3.07 -3.32
C ARG A 54 -8.79 2.89 -3.24
N ILE A 55 -8.04 3.97 -3.41
CA ILE A 55 -6.59 3.98 -3.56
C ILE A 55 -5.95 4.57 -2.30
N ASN A 56 -5.28 3.71 -1.54
CA ASN A 56 -4.46 4.10 -0.40
C ASN A 56 -2.99 4.02 -0.81
N VAL A 57 -2.22 5.07 -0.53
CA VAL A 57 -0.78 5.11 -0.79
C VAL A 57 -0.02 5.16 0.53
N TYR A 58 1.01 4.33 0.63
CA TYR A 58 1.84 4.15 1.80
C TYR A 58 3.30 4.39 1.43
N SER A 59 3.88 5.47 1.94
CA SER A 59 5.24 5.88 1.60
C SER A 59 6.20 5.73 2.77
N TYR A 60 7.34 5.09 2.51
CA TYR A 60 8.51 5.12 3.41
C TYR A 60 9.58 6.11 2.93
N SER A 61 9.26 6.94 1.94
CA SER A 61 10.21 7.88 1.35
C SER A 61 10.52 9.02 2.34
N PRO A 62 11.73 9.60 2.31
CA PRO A 62 12.06 10.77 3.13
C PRO A 62 11.46 12.09 2.60
N GLY A 63 10.35 12.03 1.85
CA GLY A 63 9.79 13.17 1.11
C GLY A 63 9.23 14.30 1.99
N ASP A 64 9.13 15.48 1.39
CA ASP A 64 8.69 16.75 2.00
C ASP A 64 7.29 17.18 1.52
N ARG A 65 6.52 16.26 0.93
CA ARG A 65 5.21 16.49 0.29
C ARG A 65 5.23 17.56 -0.81
N HIS A 66 6.35 17.71 -1.51
CA HIS A 66 6.44 18.54 -2.70
C HIS A 66 6.57 17.70 -3.98
N GLY A 67 6.38 18.37 -5.13
CA GLY A 67 6.58 17.78 -6.47
C GLY A 67 5.83 16.46 -6.71
N ILE A 68 6.58 15.38 -6.91
CA ILE A 68 6.05 14.04 -7.19
C ILE A 68 5.18 13.53 -6.04
N GLN A 69 5.64 13.67 -4.80
CA GLN A 69 4.91 13.14 -3.64
C GLN A 69 3.58 13.88 -3.46
N LYS A 70 3.56 15.20 -3.72
CA LYS A 70 2.33 16.00 -3.74
C LYS A 70 1.34 15.49 -4.77
N ALA A 71 1.78 15.30 -6.02
CA ALA A 71 0.92 14.81 -7.10
C ALA A 71 0.35 13.41 -6.80
N ILE A 72 1.16 12.54 -6.18
CA ILE A 72 0.71 11.22 -5.72
C ILE A 72 -0.36 11.36 -4.63
N ALA A 73 -0.11 12.20 -3.63
CA ALA A 73 -1.03 12.40 -2.51
C ALA A 73 -2.37 13.00 -2.97
N GLU A 74 -2.36 13.96 -3.90
CA GLU A 74 -3.57 14.55 -4.50
C GLU A 74 -4.32 13.56 -5.41
N GLY A 75 -3.62 12.58 -5.98
CA GLY A 75 -4.20 11.56 -6.84
C GLY A 75 -4.74 10.32 -6.13
N ALA A 76 -4.52 10.18 -4.81
CA ALA A 76 -4.95 9.04 -4.03
C ALA A 76 -6.12 9.41 -3.10
N ASP A 77 -6.89 8.43 -2.64
CA ASP A 77 -7.95 8.66 -1.64
C ASP A 77 -7.34 8.79 -0.23
N SER A 78 -6.16 8.21 -0.01
CA SER A 78 -5.34 8.48 1.17
C SER A 78 -3.85 8.38 0.87
N PHE A 79 -3.06 9.18 1.59
CA PHE A 79 -1.59 9.15 1.53
C PHE A 79 -1.02 9.12 2.95
N SER A 80 -0.46 7.98 3.33
CA SER A 80 0.13 7.75 4.64
C SER A 80 1.65 7.68 4.54
N GLU A 81 2.32 8.58 5.26
CA GLU A 81 3.75 8.44 5.53
C GLU A 81 3.92 7.46 6.68
N ILE A 82 4.68 6.41 6.42
CA ILE A 82 4.90 5.32 7.36
C ILE A 82 6.38 5.00 7.55
N ARG A 83 7.26 5.89 7.05
CA ARG A 83 8.71 5.83 7.22
C ARG A 83 9.13 5.66 8.68
N GLU A 84 8.50 6.40 9.59
CA GLU A 84 8.81 6.37 11.02
C GLU A 84 8.12 5.21 11.76
N LEU A 85 7.29 4.43 11.07
CA LEU A 85 6.70 3.22 11.65
C LEU A 85 7.65 2.04 11.48
N GLY A 86 7.76 1.23 12.53
CA GLY A 86 8.35 -0.10 12.41
C GLY A 86 7.50 -1.01 11.51
N HIS A 87 8.11 -2.04 10.95
CA HIS A 87 7.46 -2.94 9.97
C HIS A 87 6.13 -3.54 10.47
N SER A 88 6.04 -3.92 11.75
CA SER A 88 4.79 -4.44 12.31
C SER A 88 3.70 -3.38 12.43
N ALA A 89 4.04 -2.15 12.83
CA ALA A 89 3.08 -1.06 12.95
C ALA A 89 2.57 -0.58 11.59
N ALA A 90 3.44 -0.58 10.58
CA ALA A 90 3.05 -0.34 9.19
C ALA A 90 2.08 -1.41 8.68
N ALA A 91 2.35 -2.69 8.94
CA ALA A 91 1.44 -3.79 8.59
C ALA A 91 0.10 -3.67 9.32
N ASP A 92 0.09 -3.32 10.61
CA ASP A 92 -1.14 -3.09 11.38
C ASP A 92 -1.96 -1.95 10.78
N ARG A 93 -1.30 -0.86 10.39
CA ARG A 93 -1.96 0.27 9.74
C ARG A 93 -2.61 -0.15 8.42
N ILE A 94 -1.88 -0.84 7.56
CA ILE A 94 -2.40 -1.32 6.26
C ILE A 94 -3.61 -2.26 6.46
N HIS A 95 -3.54 -3.16 7.43
CA HIS A 95 -4.64 -4.06 7.74
C HIS A 95 -5.86 -3.32 8.31
N ALA A 96 -5.64 -2.38 9.23
CA ALA A 96 -6.69 -1.56 9.84
C ALA A 96 -7.40 -0.66 8.81
N ASP A 97 -6.67 -0.17 7.80
CA ASP A 97 -7.23 0.60 6.69
C ASP A 97 -8.08 -0.26 5.73
N GLY A 98 -8.14 -1.57 5.94
CA GLY A 98 -9.01 -2.48 5.18
C GLY A 98 -8.52 -2.75 3.77
N VAL A 99 -7.21 -2.72 3.53
CA VAL A 99 -6.62 -3.01 2.22
C VAL A 99 -6.93 -4.45 1.79
N ASP A 100 -7.56 -4.60 0.63
CA ASP A 100 -7.88 -5.89 0.00
C ASP A 100 -6.71 -6.40 -0.84
N ILE A 101 -6.01 -5.49 -1.54
CA ILE A 101 -4.87 -5.80 -2.41
C ILE A 101 -3.71 -4.88 -2.04
N LEU A 102 -2.59 -5.45 -1.59
CA LEU A 102 -1.37 -4.69 -1.32
C LEU A 102 -0.34 -4.90 -2.44
N VAL A 103 -0.01 -3.82 -3.14
CA VAL A 103 0.98 -3.82 -4.22
C VAL A 103 2.28 -3.17 -3.73
N GLU A 104 3.33 -3.98 -3.57
CA GLU A 104 4.68 -3.51 -3.29
C GLU A 104 5.40 -3.13 -4.59
N LEU A 105 5.89 -1.90 -4.68
CA LEU A 105 6.49 -1.35 -5.90
C LEU A 105 7.99 -1.03 -5.78
N THR A 106 8.61 -1.20 -4.62
CA THR A 106 10.05 -0.96 -4.40
C THR A 106 10.89 -2.10 -4.98
N GLY A 107 10.36 -3.32 -4.97
CA GLY A 107 11.06 -4.53 -5.38
C GLY A 107 12.28 -4.84 -4.51
N TRP A 108 13.11 -5.79 -4.95
CA TRP A 108 14.31 -6.21 -4.22
C TRP A 108 15.48 -5.24 -4.43
N THR A 109 15.40 -4.08 -3.78
CA THR A 109 16.44 -3.04 -3.82
C THR A 109 16.93 -2.71 -2.41
N ALA A 110 17.92 -1.84 -2.24
CA ALA A 110 18.50 -1.54 -0.92
C ALA A 110 17.49 -0.94 0.09
N GLN A 111 16.39 -0.36 -0.38
CA GLN A 111 15.38 0.32 0.44
C GLN A 111 14.08 -0.49 0.58
N HIS A 112 14.16 -1.82 0.35
CA HIS A 112 12.99 -2.67 0.50
C HIS A 112 12.54 -2.77 1.97
N HIS A 113 11.23 -2.88 2.17
CA HIS A 113 10.61 -3.15 3.47
C HIS A 113 9.70 -4.38 3.36
N HIS A 114 10.22 -5.46 2.78
CA HIS A 114 9.45 -6.66 2.46
C HIS A 114 8.91 -7.39 3.70
N GLU A 115 9.46 -7.13 4.88
CA GLU A 115 8.96 -7.61 6.17
C GLU A 115 7.51 -7.19 6.41
N ILE A 116 7.06 -6.11 5.77
CA ILE A 116 5.71 -5.59 5.91
C ILE A 116 4.75 -6.46 5.12
N VAL A 117 5.08 -6.77 3.86
CA VAL A 117 4.28 -7.69 3.04
C VAL A 117 4.41 -9.14 3.51
N ALA A 118 5.54 -9.53 4.10
CA ALA A 118 5.74 -10.85 4.68
C ALA A 118 4.78 -11.15 5.85
N GLN A 119 4.30 -10.11 6.52
CA GLN A 119 3.27 -10.21 7.57
C GLN A 119 1.85 -10.39 7.02
N ARG A 120 1.66 -10.25 5.70
CA ARG A 120 0.39 -10.44 4.98
C ARG A 120 -0.77 -9.60 5.52
N PRO A 121 -0.63 -8.25 5.58
CA PRO A 121 -1.67 -7.35 6.10
C PRO A 121 -2.90 -7.24 5.20
N ALA A 122 -2.81 -7.67 3.94
CA ALA A 122 -3.91 -7.80 3.00
C ALA A 122 -4.08 -9.28 2.58
N PRO A 123 -5.28 -9.70 2.15
CA PRO A 123 -5.51 -11.05 1.65
C PRO A 123 -4.76 -11.36 0.34
N VAL A 124 -4.52 -10.32 -0.49
CA VAL A 124 -3.78 -10.38 -1.76
C VAL A 124 -2.56 -9.46 -1.70
#